data_AF-A0A1Y5P999-F1
#
_entry.id   AF-A0A1Y5P999-F1
#
_cell.length_a   1.000
_cell.length_b   1.000
_cell.length_c   1.000
_cell.angle_alpha   90.00
_cell.angle_beta   90.00
_cell.angle_gamma   90.00
#
_symmetry.space_group_name_H-M   'P 1'
#
loop_
_entity.id
_entity.type
_entity.pdbx_description
1 polymer ?
#
loop_
_entity_poly.entity_id
_entity_poly.type
_entity_poly.pdbx_seq_one_letter_code
_entity_poly.pdbx_strand_id
1 'polypeptide(L)'
;MSTQLVEIDEKQALQLWNDLRQHFINAAAVIEEIIEKRAWIPLGYESFAEAWHSRMGDVTLAVEVRPHVVYQMLTEGYDYDAVAAKVKGVGRDRAESLDRQRRNGVPARDASMSTVREHLRKKPSGPAWIHVDVGPIALKRYQKLAEKHDTTVEQIAAEAIAARFEELA
;
A
#
# COMPACT_ATOMS: atom_id res chain seq x y z
N MET A 1 21.25 -12.69 -10.79
CA MET A 1 22.57 -12.37 -10.20
C MET A 1 22.66 -13.12 -8.89
N SER A 2 23.50 -14.14 -8.82
CA SER A 2 23.67 -14.95 -7.60
C SER A 2 24.49 -14.14 -6.61
N THR A 3 23.83 -13.49 -5.65
CA THR A 3 24.49 -12.85 -4.51
C THR A 3 25.23 -13.95 -3.75
N GLN A 4 26.56 -13.94 -3.82
CA GLN A 4 27.38 -14.79 -2.96
C GLN A 4 27.10 -14.34 -1.53
N LEU A 5 26.37 -15.16 -0.76
CA LEU A 5 26.18 -14.93 0.66
C LEU A 5 27.57 -15.04 1.29
N VAL A 6 28.11 -13.90 1.73
CA VAL A 6 29.35 -13.88 2.51
C VAL A 6 29.01 -14.49 3.86
N GLU A 7 29.45 -15.73 4.07
CA GLU A 7 29.29 -16.41 5.35
C GLU A 7 30.07 -15.64 6.42
N ILE A 8 29.37 -15.19 7.46
CA ILE A 8 29.96 -14.53 8.63
C ILE A 8 29.99 -15.48 9.82
N ASP A 9 30.97 -15.27 10.69
CA ASP A 9 31.06 -16.03 11.94
C ASP A 9 30.10 -15.49 13.02
N GLU A 10 29.91 -16.28 14.09
CA GLU A 10 29.04 -15.93 15.22
C GLU A 10 29.45 -14.61 15.89
N LYS A 11 30.75 -14.33 15.97
CA LYS A 11 31.28 -13.12 16.63
C LYS A 11 30.99 -11.87 15.81
N GLN A 12 31.16 -11.95 14.48
CA GLN A 12 30.84 -10.90 13.52
C GLN A 12 29.34 -10.63 13.50
N ALA A 13 28.51 -11.69 13.50
CA ALA A 13 27.07 -11.57 13.62
C ALA A 13 26.70 -10.85 14.92
N LEU A 14 27.26 -11.29 16.06
CA LEU A 14 27.01 -10.66 17.36
C LEU A 14 27.44 -9.18 17.38
N GLN A 15 28.58 -8.86 16.76
CA GLN A 15 29.08 -7.50 16.67
C GLN A 15 28.11 -6.59 15.90
N LEU A 16 27.58 -7.03 14.76
CA LEU A 16 26.60 -6.24 13.99
C LEU A 16 25.36 -5.88 14.82
N TRP A 17 24.82 -6.84 15.58
CA TRP A 17 23.68 -6.57 16.46
C TRP A 17 24.04 -5.65 17.63
N ASN A 18 25.27 -5.74 18.17
CA ASN A 18 25.75 -4.85 19.22
C ASN A 18 25.95 -3.42 18.69
N ASP A 19 26.53 -3.28 17.50
CA ASP A 19 26.73 -2.00 16.83
C ASP A 19 25.39 -1.32 16.55
N LEU A 20 24.40 -2.08 16.07
CA LEU A 20 23.04 -1.57 15.90
C LEU A 20 22.45 -1.04 17.21
N ARG A 21 22.69 -1.71 18.33
CA ARG A 21 22.17 -1.33 19.65
C ARG A 21 22.89 -0.13 20.26
N GLN A 22 24.19 0.04 20.00
CA GLN A 22 25.02 1.08 20.59
C GLN A 22 25.10 2.34 19.72
N HIS A 23 25.05 2.20 18.40
CA HIS A 23 25.32 3.29 17.44
C HIS A 23 24.19 3.46 16.43
N PHE A 24 23.13 4.15 16.85
CA PHE A 24 21.95 4.41 16.00
C PHE A 24 22.19 5.36 14.81
N ILE A 25 23.35 6.03 14.74
CA ILE A 25 23.68 6.99 13.68
C ILE A 25 23.65 6.33 12.29
N ASN A 26 24.05 5.06 12.19
CA ASN A 26 24.09 4.30 10.94
C ASN A 26 23.12 3.10 10.91
N ALA A 27 22.04 3.17 11.70
CA ALA A 27 21.15 2.02 11.91
C ALA A 27 20.61 1.39 10.62
N ALA A 28 20.29 2.21 9.60
CA ALA A 28 19.80 1.69 8.31
C ALA A 28 20.82 0.79 7.61
N ALA A 29 22.06 1.25 7.47
CA ALA A 29 23.13 0.49 6.83
C ALA A 29 23.45 -0.80 7.59
N VAL A 30 23.49 -0.73 8.94
CA VAL A 30 23.74 -1.92 9.77
C VAL A 30 22.60 -2.93 9.65
N ILE A 31 21.34 -2.48 9.59
CA ILE A 31 20.19 -3.38 9.37
C ILE A 31 20.26 -4.03 7.99
N GLU A 32 20.59 -3.28 6.95
CA GLU A 32 20.78 -3.83 5.60
C GLU A 32 21.88 -4.90 5.60
N GLU A 33 23.00 -4.64 6.27
CA GLU A 33 24.10 -5.61 6.40
C GLU A 33 23.68 -6.87 7.17
N ILE A 34 22.93 -6.71 8.27
CA ILE A 34 22.34 -7.84 9.02
C ILE A 34 21.43 -8.68 8.12
N ILE A 35 20.61 -8.04 7.28
CA ILE A 35 19.67 -8.69 6.34
C ILE A 35 20.43 -9.41 5.24
N GLU A 36 21.38 -8.74 4.59
CA GLU A 36 22.15 -9.28 3.46
C GLU A 36 22.98 -10.49 3.90
N LYS A 37 23.67 -10.39 5.04
CA LYS A 37 24.52 -11.45 5.59
C LYS A 37 23.77 -12.49 6.42
N ARG A 38 22.46 -12.32 6.58
CA ARG A 38 21.60 -13.18 7.41
C ARG A 38 22.17 -13.42 8.80
N ALA A 39 22.59 -12.34 9.47
CA ALA A 39 23.33 -12.40 10.73
C ALA A 39 22.55 -13.00 11.92
N TRP A 40 21.32 -13.44 11.73
CA TRP A 40 20.55 -14.21 12.70
C TRP A 40 20.85 -15.72 12.65
N ILE A 41 21.26 -16.25 11.48
CA ILE A 41 21.50 -17.69 11.30
C ILE A 41 22.67 -18.18 12.16
N PRO A 42 23.87 -17.55 12.16
CA PRO A 42 24.98 -18.01 12.99
C PRO A 42 24.71 -17.92 14.49
N LEU A 43 23.73 -17.12 14.90
CA LEU A 43 23.30 -16.95 16.28
C LEU A 43 22.24 -17.98 16.70
N GLY A 44 21.81 -18.86 15.80
CA GLY A 44 20.85 -19.93 16.08
C GLY A 44 19.38 -19.53 15.98
N TYR A 45 19.04 -18.40 15.38
CA TYR A 45 17.65 -18.01 15.13
C TYR A 45 17.16 -18.51 13.76
N GLU A 46 15.88 -18.88 13.67
CA GLU A 46 15.29 -19.39 12.43
C GLU A 46 14.94 -18.26 11.45
N SER A 47 14.62 -17.08 11.96
CA SER A 47 14.18 -15.93 11.16
C SER A 47 14.73 -14.60 11.68
N PHE A 48 14.82 -13.60 10.80
CA PHE A 48 15.17 -12.25 11.20
C PHE A 48 14.16 -11.71 12.21
N ALA A 49 12.87 -11.98 12.03
CA ALA A 49 11.83 -11.50 12.93
C ALA A 49 11.93 -12.05 14.36
N GLU A 50 12.43 -13.28 14.52
CA GLU A 50 12.72 -13.86 15.83
C GLU A 50 13.92 -13.18 16.49
N ALA A 51 15.03 -13.06 15.76
CA ALA A 51 16.23 -12.37 16.23
C ALA A 51 15.95 -10.91 16.59
N TRP A 52 15.18 -10.22 15.74
CA TRP A 52 14.76 -8.83 15.97
C TRP A 52 13.97 -8.70 17.27
N HIS A 53 12.97 -9.55 17.47
CA HIS A 53 12.16 -9.49 18.68
C HIS A 53 12.99 -9.78 19.94
N SER A 54 13.85 -10.80 19.88
CA SER A 54 14.73 -11.19 20.99
C SER A 54 15.74 -10.10 21.37
N ARG A 55 16.34 -9.41 20.39
CA ARG A 55 17.45 -8.48 20.63
C ARG A 55 17.06 -7.01 20.64
N MET A 56 16.03 -6.64 19.88
CA MET A 56 15.65 -5.26 19.57
C MET A 56 14.16 -4.96 19.87
N GLY A 57 13.40 -5.89 20.45
CA GLY A 57 11.96 -5.74 20.68
C GLY A 57 11.56 -4.49 21.47
N ASP A 58 12.40 -4.07 22.42
CA ASP A 58 12.14 -2.88 23.26
C ASP A 58 12.58 -1.56 22.63
N VAL A 59 13.36 -1.63 21.55
CA VAL A 59 13.98 -0.48 20.90
C VAL A 59 12.98 0.20 19.96
N THR A 60 12.84 1.51 20.11
CA THR A 60 12.04 2.32 19.17
C THR A 60 12.96 2.92 18.12
N LEU A 61 12.89 2.42 16.89
CA LEU A 61 13.67 2.94 15.77
C LEU A 61 13.19 4.33 15.33
N ALA A 62 14.10 5.09 14.72
CA ALA A 62 13.76 6.26 13.91
C ALA A 62 12.78 5.87 12.79
N VAL A 63 11.90 6.79 12.40
CA VAL A 63 10.79 6.53 11.48
C VAL A 63 11.30 6.07 10.11
N GLU A 64 12.42 6.63 9.68
CA GLU A 64 13.10 6.40 8.41
C GLU A 64 13.72 5.00 8.32
N VAL A 65 14.01 4.37 9.46
CA VAL A 65 14.73 3.09 9.53
C VAL A 65 13.76 1.90 9.66
N ARG A 66 12.57 2.12 10.22
CA ARG A 66 11.52 1.10 10.41
C ARG A 66 11.16 0.32 9.14
N PRO A 67 11.10 0.93 7.92
CA PRO A 67 10.76 0.19 6.72
C PRO A 67 11.67 -1.01 6.43
N HIS A 68 12.97 -0.94 6.74
CA HIS A 68 13.90 -2.05 6.50
C HIS A 68 13.50 -3.30 7.28
N VAL A 69 13.15 -3.12 8.56
CA VAL A 69 12.71 -4.19 9.46
C VAL A 69 11.36 -4.74 9.00
N VAL A 70 10.40 -3.85 8.73
CA VAL A 70 9.04 -4.24 8.32
C VAL A 70 9.07 -5.03 7.01
N TYR A 71 9.83 -4.57 6.01
CA TYR A 71 9.94 -5.24 4.71
C TYR A 71 10.52 -6.63 4.84
N GLN A 72 11.55 -6.81 5.69
CA GLN A 72 12.12 -8.13 5.93
C GLN A 72 11.10 -9.06 6.59
N MET A 73 10.39 -8.61 7.64
CA MET A 73 9.36 -9.43 8.29
C MET A 73 8.23 -9.82 7.32
N LEU A 74 7.77 -8.89 6.47
CA LEU A 74 6.76 -9.17 5.44
C LEU A 74 7.28 -10.16 4.39
N THR A 75 8.58 -10.13 4.08
CA THR A 75 9.22 -11.07 3.15
C THR A 75 9.33 -12.47 3.74
N GLU A 76 9.49 -12.58 5.06
CA GLU A 76 9.45 -13.83 5.82
C GLU A 76 8.02 -14.39 6.00
N GLY A 77 6.99 -13.65 5.56
CA GLY A 77 5.60 -14.10 5.56
C GLY A 77 4.81 -13.74 6.82
N TYR A 78 5.33 -12.83 7.66
CA TYR A 78 4.57 -12.32 8.81
C TYR A 78 3.38 -11.47 8.35
N ASP A 79 2.25 -11.62 9.05
CA ASP A 79 1.08 -10.77 8.85
C ASP A 79 1.24 -9.40 9.52
N TYR A 80 0.32 -8.48 9.22
CA TYR A 80 0.41 -7.09 9.66
C TYR A 80 0.31 -6.94 11.18
N ASP A 81 -0.46 -7.81 11.83
CA ASP A 81 -0.66 -7.80 13.29
C ASP A 81 0.60 -8.31 14.00
N ALA A 82 1.24 -9.36 13.48
CA ALA A 82 2.50 -9.87 14.01
C ALA A 82 3.64 -8.86 13.83
N VAL A 83 3.71 -8.16 12.68
CA VAL A 83 4.66 -7.06 12.49
C VAL A 83 4.43 -5.94 13.52
N ALA A 84 3.17 -5.54 13.73
CA ALA A 84 2.84 -4.50 14.70
C ALA A 84 3.16 -4.89 16.16
N ALA A 85 3.02 -6.18 16.50
CA ALA A 85 3.39 -6.70 17.81
C ALA A 85 4.92 -6.75 18.02
N LYS A 86 5.70 -7.02 16.97
CA LYS A 86 7.17 -7.19 17.07
C LYS A 86 7.97 -5.90 16.85
N VAL A 87 7.42 -4.91 16.14
CA VAL A 87 8.12 -3.66 15.79
C VAL A 87 7.49 -2.47 16.49
N LYS A 88 8.15 -2.01 17.55
CA LYS A 88 7.70 -0.87 18.34
C LYS A 88 7.57 0.40 17.50
N GLY A 89 6.39 1.04 17.57
CA GLY A 89 6.07 2.25 16.82
C GLY A 89 5.50 2.03 15.41
N VAL A 90 5.32 0.78 14.99
CA VAL A 90 4.61 0.40 13.76
C VAL A 90 3.26 -0.19 14.15
N GLY A 91 2.17 0.44 13.72
CA GLY A 91 0.81 -0.12 13.85
C GLY A 91 0.42 -0.92 12.61
N ARG A 92 -0.68 -1.67 12.69
CA ARG A 92 -1.21 -2.49 11.58
C ARG A 92 -1.36 -1.70 10.27
N ASP A 93 -2.01 -0.53 10.32
CA ASP A 93 -2.22 0.33 9.13
C ASP A 93 -0.91 0.76 8.47
N ARG A 94 0.15 0.96 9.28
CA ARG A 94 1.48 1.32 8.78
C ARG A 94 2.16 0.12 8.14
N ALA A 95 2.03 -1.08 8.73
CA ALA A 95 2.55 -2.30 8.13
C ALA A 95 1.86 -2.58 6.77
N GLU A 96 0.54 -2.38 6.69
CA GLU A 96 -0.21 -2.50 5.43
C GLU A 96 0.24 -1.47 4.37
N SER A 97 0.40 -0.21 4.78
CA SER A 97 0.89 0.85 3.88
C SER A 97 2.30 0.55 3.35
N LEU A 98 3.18 0.03 4.21
CA LEU A 98 4.53 -0.37 3.84
C LEU A 98 4.53 -1.59 2.92
N ASP A 99 3.65 -2.58 3.15
CA ASP A 99 3.54 -3.72 2.25
C ASP A 99 3.04 -3.30 0.86
N ARG A 100 2.11 -2.34 0.79
CA ARG A 100 1.70 -1.75 -0.49
C ARG A 100 2.87 -1.08 -1.22
N GLN A 101 3.69 -0.29 -0.51
CA GLN A 101 4.86 0.36 -1.09
C GLN A 101 5.88 -0.68 -1.60
N ARG A 102 6.14 -1.73 -0.81
CA ARG A 102 6.98 -2.86 -1.18
C ARG A 102 6.49 -3.57 -2.43
N ARG A 103 5.19 -3.88 -2.51
CA ARG A 103 4.54 -4.51 -3.68
C ARG A 103 4.61 -3.62 -4.94
N ASN A 104 4.67 -2.30 -4.77
CA ASN A 104 4.87 -1.34 -5.86
C ASN A 104 6.35 -1.10 -6.21
N GLY A 105 7.28 -1.83 -5.59
CA GLY A 105 8.72 -1.75 -5.88
C GLY A 105 9.45 -0.58 -5.22
N VAL A 106 8.84 0.10 -4.24
CA VAL A 106 9.52 1.15 -3.48
C VAL A 106 10.51 0.50 -2.52
N PRO A 107 11.83 0.78 -2.62
CA PRO A 107 12.82 0.22 -1.70
C PRO A 107 12.67 0.83 -0.30
N ALA A 108 13.11 0.09 0.73
CA ALA A 108 12.90 0.48 2.13
C ALA A 108 13.45 1.88 2.49
N ARG A 109 14.61 2.25 1.95
CA ARG A 109 15.23 3.57 2.13
C ARG A 109 14.39 4.75 1.61
N ASP A 110 13.55 4.48 0.60
CA ASP A 110 12.70 5.49 -0.06
C ASP A 110 11.24 5.34 0.40
N ALA A 111 10.95 4.40 1.30
CA ALA A 111 9.62 4.16 1.79
C ALA A 111 9.18 5.27 2.74
N SER A 112 8.04 5.89 2.43
CA SER A 112 7.48 6.95 3.25
C SER A 112 6.57 6.36 4.32
N MET A 113 6.90 6.61 5.58
CA MET A 113 5.97 6.43 6.69
C MET A 113 5.06 7.65 6.91
N SER A 114 5.29 8.74 6.17
CA SER A 114 4.39 9.89 6.15
C SER A 114 3.20 9.62 5.23
N THR A 115 2.00 9.75 5.77
CA THR A 115 0.75 9.67 5.02
C THR A 115 0.53 10.97 4.26
N VAL A 116 1.09 11.08 3.05
CA VAL A 116 0.61 12.08 2.09
C VAL A 116 -0.81 11.66 1.72
N ARG A 117 -1.78 12.57 1.86
CA ARG A 117 -3.20 12.34 1.54
C ARG A 117 -3.33 11.48 0.28
N GLU A 118 -3.77 10.27 0.48
CA GLU A 118 -3.84 9.29 -0.58
C GLU A 118 -4.99 9.67 -1.51
N HIS A 119 -4.69 10.38 -2.59
CA HIS A 119 -5.63 10.57 -3.69
C HIS A 119 -5.72 9.25 -4.46
N LEU A 120 -6.42 8.27 -3.88
CA LEU A 120 -6.85 7.07 -4.59
C LEU A 120 -7.69 7.52 -5.79
N ARG A 121 -7.07 7.56 -6.98
CA ARG A 121 -7.80 7.83 -8.21
C ARG A 121 -8.76 6.67 -8.43
N LYS A 122 -10.07 6.92 -8.31
CA LYS A 122 -11.08 5.95 -8.72
C LYS A 122 -10.80 5.55 -10.17
N LYS A 123 -10.92 4.25 -10.50
CA LYS A 123 -10.87 3.79 -11.89
C LYS A 123 -11.90 4.61 -12.70
N PRO A 124 -11.56 5.05 -13.93
CA PRO A 124 -12.52 5.77 -14.76
C PRO A 124 -13.73 4.84 -14.97
N SER A 125 -14.90 5.26 -14.49
CA SER A 125 -16.16 4.62 -14.86
C SER A 125 -16.51 5.03 -16.30
N GLY A 126 -17.20 4.15 -17.03
CA GLY A 126 -17.82 4.54 -18.30
C GLY A 126 -18.77 5.74 -18.10
N PRO A 127 -19.06 6.50 -19.18
CA PRO A 127 -19.98 7.61 -19.09
C PRO A 127 -21.37 7.09 -18.68
N ALA A 128 -21.92 7.65 -17.59
CA ALA A 128 -23.27 7.33 -17.12
C ALA A 128 -24.38 8.11 -17.86
N TRP A 129 -23.99 9.04 -18.73
CA TRP A 129 -24.90 9.95 -19.42
C TRP A 129 -24.61 9.98 -20.91
N ILE A 130 -25.66 10.09 -21.71
CA ILE A 130 -25.61 10.31 -23.15
C ILE A 130 -26.10 11.73 -23.40
N HIS A 131 -25.27 12.56 -24.03
CA HIS A 131 -25.66 13.91 -24.43
C HIS A 131 -26.21 13.88 -25.85
N VAL A 132 -27.45 14.34 -26.02
CA VAL A 132 -28.08 14.51 -27.32
C VAL A 132 -28.35 16.00 -27.53
N ASP A 133 -27.83 16.55 -28.61
CA ASP A 133 -28.10 17.94 -28.97
C ASP A 133 -29.48 18.04 -29.62
N VAL A 134 -30.39 18.74 -28.94
CA VAL A 134 -31.71 19.07 -29.45
C VAL A 134 -31.72 20.59 -29.60
N GLY A 135 -31.80 21.07 -30.84
CA GLY A 135 -31.79 22.49 -31.13
C GLY A 135 -32.82 23.27 -30.29
N PRO A 136 -32.54 24.54 -29.93
CA PRO A 136 -33.27 25.27 -28.89
C PRO A 136 -34.75 25.47 -29.19
N ILE A 137 -35.13 25.52 -30.47
CA ILE A 137 -36.53 25.63 -30.91
C ILE A 137 -37.28 24.32 -30.64
N ALA A 138 -36.66 23.18 -30.93
CA ALA A 138 -37.25 21.87 -30.71
C ALA A 138 -37.39 21.58 -29.22
N LEU A 139 -36.38 21.91 -28.41
CA LEU A 139 -36.42 21.74 -26.97
C LEU A 139 -37.58 22.51 -26.32
N LYS A 140 -37.77 23.79 -26.68
CA LYS A 140 -38.90 24.60 -26.19
C LYS A 140 -40.25 24.00 -26.58
N ARG A 141 -40.35 23.41 -27.78
CA ARG A 141 -41.57 22.74 -28.22
C ARG A 141 -41.83 21.48 -27.40
N TYR A 142 -40.80 20.68 -27.13
CA TYR A 142 -40.94 19.46 -26.32
C TYR A 142 -41.32 19.77 -24.88
N GLN A 143 -40.70 20.78 -24.27
CA GLN A 143 -41.05 21.23 -22.91
C GLN A 143 -42.52 21.65 -22.82
N LYS A 144 -43.02 22.46 -23.76
CA LYS A 144 -44.43 22.85 -23.81
C LYS A 144 -45.39 21.68 -24.01
N LEU A 145 -44.95 20.61 -24.68
CA LEU A 145 -45.77 19.41 -24.86
C LEU A 145 -45.75 18.55 -23.59
N ALA A 146 -44.60 18.36 -22.97
CA ALA A 146 -44.45 17.63 -21.72
C ALA A 146 -45.28 18.27 -20.60
N GLU A 147 -45.23 19.62 -20.49
CA GLU A 147 -46.02 20.38 -19.51
C GLU A 147 -47.53 20.19 -19.68
N LYS A 148 -48.04 20.07 -20.91
CA LYS A 148 -49.47 19.78 -21.16
C LYS A 148 -49.93 18.41 -20.67
N HIS A 149 -48.98 17.50 -20.46
CA HIS A 149 -49.23 16.13 -20.06
C HIS A 149 -48.71 15.86 -18.63
N ASP A 150 -48.45 16.91 -17.84
CA ASP A 150 -47.91 16.84 -16.47
C ASP A 150 -46.67 15.94 -16.35
N THR A 151 -45.80 15.96 -17.37
CA THR A 151 -44.58 15.15 -17.46
C THR A 151 -43.36 15.99 -17.84
N THR A 152 -42.20 15.36 -17.91
CA THR A 152 -40.92 15.98 -18.27
C THR A 152 -40.33 15.36 -19.53
N VAL A 153 -39.50 16.12 -20.25
CA VAL A 153 -38.83 15.63 -21.47
C VAL A 153 -37.88 14.48 -21.14
N GLU A 154 -37.27 14.53 -19.95
CA GLU A 154 -36.38 13.52 -19.40
C GLU A 154 -37.10 12.20 -19.13
N GLN A 155 -38.31 12.25 -18.55
CA GLN A 155 -39.13 11.06 -18.32
C GLN A 155 -39.56 10.42 -19.64
N ILE A 156 -40.06 11.21 -20.59
CA ILE A 156 -40.43 10.73 -21.93
C ILE A 156 -39.22 10.09 -22.63
N ALA A 157 -38.04 10.72 -22.53
CA ALA A 157 -36.82 10.17 -23.14
C ALA A 157 -36.40 8.86 -22.48
N ALA A 158 -36.46 8.76 -21.15
CA ALA A 158 -36.13 7.53 -20.43
C ALA A 158 -37.06 6.37 -20.81
N GLU A 159 -38.37 6.63 -20.87
CA GLU A 159 -39.37 5.64 -21.28
C GLU A 159 -39.19 5.21 -22.74
N ALA A 160 -38.97 6.16 -23.66
CA ALA A 160 -38.74 5.87 -25.06
C ALA A 160 -37.46 5.05 -25.30
N ILE A 161 -36.38 5.35 -24.56
CA ILE A 161 -35.14 4.58 -24.60
C ILE A 161 -35.39 3.15 -24.10
N ALA A 162 -36.04 3.00 -22.94
CA ALA A 162 -36.34 1.70 -22.36
C ALA A 162 -37.19 0.84 -23.31
N ALA A 163 -38.31 1.37 -23.81
CA ALA A 163 -39.18 0.68 -24.76
C ALA A 163 -38.44 0.27 -26.04
N ARG A 164 -37.54 1.12 -26.55
CA ARG A 164 -36.78 0.79 -27.76
C ARG A 164 -35.77 -0.34 -27.53
N PHE A 165 -35.16 -0.41 -26.35
CA PHE A 165 -34.26 -1.51 -26.02
C PHE A 165 -35.01 -2.81 -25.73
N GLU A 166 -36.25 -2.75 -25.22
CA GLU A 166 -37.12 -3.93 -25.11
C GLU A 166 -37.50 -4.50 -26.48
N GLU A 167 -37.75 -3.66 -27.48
CA GLU A 167 -38.02 -4.10 -28.87
C GLU A 167 -36.81 -4.74 -29.57
N LEU A 168 -35.59 -4.40 -29.12
CA LEU A 168 -34.34 -4.89 -29.70
C LEU A 168 -33.81 -6.17 -29.02
N ALA A 169 -34.38 -6.53 -27.87
CA ALA A 169 -34.03 -7.72 -27.10
C ALA A 169 -34.78 -8.96 -27.60
#